data_AF-A0A2N9M3I8-F1
#
_entry.id   AF-A0A2N9M3I8-F1
#
_cell.length_a   1.000
_cell.length_b   1.000
_cell.length_c   1.000
_cell.angle_alpha   90.00
_cell.angle_beta   90.00
_cell.angle_gamma   90.00
#
_symmetry.space_group_name_H-M   'P 1'
#
loop_
_entity.id
_entity.type
_entity.pdbx_description
1 polymer ?
#
loop_
_entity_poly.entity_id
_entity_poly.type
_entity_poly.pdbx_seq_one_letter_code
_entity_poly.pdbx_strand_id
1 'polypeptide(L)'
;MTMSDTGHHALKDMVELEMYLLARPAGRPWPMVPRRGKALPEVREPYCNPIESSAANELLKSGFIEYTSNVTLVVSKSGRDFYVREMRGR
;
A
#
# COMPACT_ATOMS: atom_id res chain seq x y z
N MET A 1 -16.74 -6.08 -12.80
CA MET A 1 -15.51 -5.37 -13.20
C MET A 1 -14.35 -6.30 -12.95
N THR A 2 -13.58 -6.63 -13.98
CA THR A 2 -12.32 -7.38 -13.84
C THR A 2 -11.22 -6.38 -13.50
N MET A 3 -10.75 -6.41 -12.26
CA MET A 3 -9.66 -5.54 -11.80
C MET A 3 -8.34 -5.98 -12.45
N SER A 4 -7.49 -5.02 -12.82
CA SER A 4 -6.18 -5.30 -13.40
C SER A 4 -5.29 -6.09 -12.44
N ASP A 5 -4.31 -6.82 -12.98
CA ASP A 5 -3.32 -7.52 -12.15
C ASP A 5 -2.57 -6.54 -11.26
N THR A 6 -2.20 -5.36 -11.77
CA THR A 6 -1.54 -4.31 -11.00
C THR A 6 -2.43 -3.79 -9.86
N GLY A 7 -3.73 -3.61 -10.11
CA GLY A 7 -4.71 -3.27 -9.07
C GLY A 7 -4.86 -4.37 -8.02
N HIS A 8 -4.81 -5.64 -8.44
CA HIS A 8 -4.84 -6.80 -7.54
C HIS A 8 -3.65 -6.81 -6.60
N HIS A 9 -2.44 -6.66 -7.13
CA HIS A 9 -1.22 -6.64 -6.33
C HIS A 9 -1.20 -5.43 -5.40
N ALA A 10 -1.55 -4.23 -5.90
CA ALA A 10 -1.60 -3.02 -5.09
C ALA A 10 -2.58 -3.12 -3.92
N LEU A 11 -3.81 -3.61 -4.15
CA LEU A 11 -4.79 -3.78 -3.08
C LEU A 11 -4.34 -4.82 -2.05
N LYS A 12 -3.77 -5.94 -2.52
CA LYS A 12 -3.20 -6.97 -1.65
C LYS A 12 -2.08 -6.43 -0.77
N ASP A 13 -1.11 -5.74 -1.36
CA ASP A 13 0.02 -5.14 -0.63
C ASP A 13 -0.44 -4.13 0.42
N MET A 14 -1.42 -3.28 0.08
CA MET A 14 -1.97 -2.29 1.02
C MET A 14 -2.66 -2.95 2.21
N VAL A 15 -3.50 -3.97 1.98
CA VAL A 15 -4.21 -4.69 3.05
C VAL A 15 -3.25 -5.49 3.93
N GLU A 16 -2.28 -6.17 3.33
CA GLU A 16 -1.29 -6.93 4.07
C GLU A 16 -0.43 -6.02 4.94
N LEU A 17 0.02 -4.88 4.40
CA LEU A 17 0.76 -3.89 5.17
C LEU A 17 -0.05 -3.36 6.36
N GLU A 18 -1.35 -3.04 6.16
CA GLU A 18 -2.23 -2.63 7.25
C GLU A 18 -2.33 -3.72 8.33
N MET A 19 -2.52 -4.98 7.93
CA MET A 19 -2.54 -6.12 8.85
C MET A 19 -1.21 -6.30 9.60
N TYR A 20 -0.08 -6.17 8.93
CA TYR A 20 1.24 -6.23 9.57
C TYR A 20 1.44 -5.10 10.59
N LEU A 21 0.97 -3.90 10.29
CA LEU A 21 1.04 -2.76 11.21
C LEU A 21 0.14 -2.97 12.44
N LEU A 22 -1.06 -3.51 12.25
CA LEU A 22 -2.00 -3.82 13.34
C LEU A 22 -1.58 -5.01 14.20
N ALA A 23 -0.97 -6.04 13.59
CA ALA A 23 -0.50 -7.23 14.30
C ALA A 23 0.76 -6.97 15.14
N ARG A 24 1.39 -5.79 15.01
CA ARG A 24 2.65 -5.50 15.71
C ARG A 24 2.40 -5.17 17.18
N PRO A 25 3.07 -5.85 18.13
CA PRO A 25 3.05 -5.45 19.54
C PRO A 25 3.68 -4.06 19.71
N ALA A 26 2.99 -3.18 20.43
CA ALA A 26 3.55 -1.91 20.87
C ALA A 26 4.83 -2.19 21.68
N GLY A 27 5.99 -1.80 21.14
CA GLY A 27 7.29 -2.01 21.80
C GLY A 27 8.37 -2.70 20.96
N ARG A 28 8.04 -3.22 19.77
CA ARG A 28 9.05 -3.67 18.80
C ARG A 28 9.09 -2.73 17.60
N PRO A 29 9.93 -1.67 17.62
CA PRO A 29 10.20 -0.92 16.39
C PRO A 29 10.80 -1.89 15.36
N TRP A 30 10.58 -1.62 14.07
CA TRP A 30 11.31 -2.31 13.02
C TRP A 30 12.80 -2.35 13.39
N PRO A 31 13.54 -3.45 13.17
CA PRO A 31 14.98 -3.41 13.26
C PRO A 31 15.44 -2.39 12.20
N MET A 32 15.59 -1.14 12.64
CA MET A 32 16.19 -0.09 11.85
C MET A 32 17.66 -0.45 11.80
N VAL A 33 18.00 -1.32 10.86
CA VAL A 33 19.39 -1.55 10.52
C VAL A 33 19.95 -0.17 10.20
N PRO A 34 21.05 0.26 10.83
CA PRO A 34 21.71 1.49 10.45
C PRO A 34 21.89 1.43 8.93
N ARG A 35 21.33 2.40 8.20
CA ARG A 35 21.66 2.53 6.77
C ARG A 35 23.17 2.62 6.75
N ARG A 36 23.84 1.55 6.31
CA ARG A 36 25.31 1.48 6.21
C ARG A 36 25.75 2.81 5.59
N GLY A 37 26.71 3.49 6.21
CA GLY A 37 27.21 4.82 5.83
C GLY A 37 27.89 4.86 4.45
N LYS A 38 27.19 4.39 3.42
CA LYS A 38 27.42 4.81 2.05
C LYS A 38 26.95 6.26 2.01
N ALA A 39 27.79 7.13 1.47
CA ALA A 39 27.50 8.55 1.27
C ALA A 39 26.03 8.76 0.91
N LEU A 40 25.41 9.79 1.51
CA LEU A 40 24.09 10.27 1.10
C LEU A 40 24.04 10.17 -0.43
N PRO A 41 23.11 9.37 -0.99
CA PRO A 41 22.89 9.43 -2.43
C PRO A 41 22.75 10.90 -2.75
N GLU A 42 23.57 11.38 -3.69
CA GLU A 42 23.39 12.65 -4.37
C GLU A 42 21.89 12.90 -4.48
N VAL A 43 21.40 14.09 -4.08
CA VAL A 43 19.95 14.41 -3.97
C VAL A 43 19.29 14.12 -5.30
N ARG A 44 18.95 12.85 -5.49
CA ARG A 44 18.23 12.32 -6.62
C ARG A 44 16.81 12.64 -6.22
N GLU A 45 16.14 13.41 -7.06
CA GLU A 45 14.69 13.49 -6.97
C GLU A 45 14.18 12.05 -6.74
N PRO A 46 13.32 11.84 -5.72
CA PRO A 46 12.64 10.57 -5.57
C PRO A 46 12.16 10.18 -6.96
N TYR A 47 12.46 8.95 -7.38
CA TYR A 47 11.99 8.46 -8.67
C TYR A 47 10.46 8.38 -8.59
N CYS A 48 9.81 9.50 -8.88
CA CYS A 48 8.39 9.62 -9.10
C CYS A 48 8.16 9.04 -10.48
N ASN A 49 8.14 7.71 -10.57
CA ASN A 49 7.57 7.09 -11.75
C ASN A 49 6.13 7.63 -11.86
N PRO A 50 5.65 8.05 -13.03
CA PRO A 50 4.25 8.41 -13.24
C PRO A 50 3.29 7.21 -13.10
N ILE A 51 3.59 6.25 -12.22
CA ILE A 51 2.68 5.25 -11.67
C ILE A 51 1.71 5.93 -10.67
N GLU A 52 1.40 7.22 -10.84
CA GLU A 52 0.39 7.90 -10.05
C GLU A 52 -1.04 7.70 -10.60
N SER A 53 -1.28 7.01 -11.73
CA SER A 53 -2.61 7.14 -12.37
C SER A 53 -3.35 5.88 -12.83
N SER A 54 -2.75 4.68 -12.81
CA SER A 54 -3.46 3.47 -13.26
C SER A 54 -4.07 2.71 -12.08
N ALA A 55 -3.28 1.97 -11.31
CA ALA A 55 -3.81 1.08 -10.27
C ALA A 55 -4.47 1.85 -9.11
N ALA A 56 -3.82 2.89 -8.59
CA ALA A 56 -4.39 3.71 -7.52
C ALA A 56 -5.71 4.37 -7.95
N ASN A 57 -5.76 4.92 -9.16
CA ASN A 57 -6.96 5.53 -9.73
C ASN A 57 -8.06 4.49 -10.01
N GLU A 58 -7.69 3.29 -10.48
CA GLU A 58 -8.60 2.16 -10.68
C GLU A 58 -9.21 1.73 -9.35
N LEU A 59 -8.39 1.57 -8.31
CA LEU A 59 -8.84 1.19 -6.97
C LEU A 59 -9.71 2.28 -6.35
N LEU A 60 -9.37 3.55 -6.55
CA LEU A 60 -10.15 4.70 -6.08
C LEU A 60 -11.51 4.76 -6.77
N LYS A 61 -11.54 4.62 -8.10
CA LYS A 61 -12.79 4.57 -8.90
C LYS A 61 -13.65 3.36 -8.55
N SER A 62 -13.02 2.23 -8.22
CA SER A 62 -13.70 1.01 -7.77
C SER A 62 -14.15 1.09 -6.30
N GLY A 63 -13.76 2.17 -5.60
CA GLY A 63 -14.09 2.41 -4.19
C GLY A 63 -13.39 1.47 -3.21
N PHE A 64 -12.31 0.80 -3.62
CA PHE A 64 -11.52 -0.10 -2.76
C PHE A 64 -10.48 0.63 -1.91
N ILE A 65 -10.09 1.83 -2.33
CA ILE A 65 -9.28 2.75 -1.53
C ILE A 65 -9.96 4.12 -1.50
N GLU A 66 -9.70 4.88 -0.44
CA GLU A 66 -10.28 6.19 -0.21
C GLU A 66 -9.26 7.16 0.37
N TYR A 67 -9.49 8.45 0.23
CA TYR A 67 -8.66 9.47 0.87
C TYR A 67 -9.05 9.61 2.35
N THR A 68 -8.05 9.62 3.24
CA THR A 68 -8.23 10.11 4.61
C THR A 68 -8.17 11.65 4.67
N SER A 69 -8.58 12.24 5.79
CA SER A 69 -8.54 13.68 6.05
C SER A 69 -7.16 14.31 5.84
N ASN A 70 -6.10 13.51 5.90
CA ASN A 70 -4.71 13.92 5.75
C ASN A 70 -4.10 13.48 4.42
N VAL A 71 -4.92 13.34 3.36
CA VAL A 71 -4.51 13.10 1.95
C VAL A 71 -3.89 11.72 1.68
N THR A 72 -3.64 10.90 2.71
CA THR A 72 -3.16 9.53 2.52
C THR A 72 -4.27 8.63 1.97
N LEU A 73 -3.95 7.78 0.99
CA LEU A 73 -4.89 6.75 0.53
C LEU A 73 -4.90 5.59 1.52
N VAL A 74 -6.08 5.19 1.96
CA VAL A 74 -6.31 4.06 2.87
C VAL A 74 -7.23 3.05 2.22
N VAL A 75 -7.14 1.79 2.65
CA VAL A 75 -8.05 0.75 2.17
C VAL A 75 -9.43 1.00 2.75
N SER A 76 -10.44 1.05 1.89
CA SER A 76 -11.83 1.20 2.31
C SER A 76 -12.37 -0.13 2.86
N LYS A 77 -13.53 -0.08 3.51
CA LYS A 77 -14.22 -1.30 3.98
C LYS A 77 -14.47 -2.30 2.85
N SER A 78 -14.93 -1.83 1.68
CA SER A 78 -15.21 -2.71 0.53
C SER A 78 -13.94 -3.32 -0.06
N GLY A 79 -12.82 -2.59 -0.08
CA GLY A 79 -11.52 -3.12 -0.51
C GLY A 79 -11.04 -4.25 0.40
N ARG A 80 -11.19 -4.07 1.72
CA ARG A 80 -10.86 -5.09 2.71
C ARG A 80 -11.74 -6.32 2.59
N ASP A 81 -13.05 -6.14 2.43
CA ASP A 81 -14.00 -7.25 2.25
C ASP A 81 -13.71 -8.04 0.96
N PHE A 82 -13.35 -7.33 -0.12
CA PHE A 82 -12.94 -7.95 -1.38
C PHE A 82 -11.66 -8.78 -1.22
N TYR A 83 -10.62 -8.23 -0.57
CA TYR A 83 -9.39 -8.96 -0.27
C TYR A 83 -9.66 -10.25 0.50
N VAL A 84 -10.49 -10.19 1.55
CA VAL A 84 -10.79 -11.38 2.37
C VAL A 84 -11.49 -12.46 1.55
N ARG A 85 -12.38 -12.07 0.63
CA ARG A 85 -13.17 -13.00 -0.19
C ARG A 85 -12.36 -13.63 -1.32
N GLU A 86 -11.56 -12.84 -2.03
CA GLU A 86 -10.96 -13.26 -3.31
C GLU A 86 -9.45 -13.48 -3.24
N MET A 87 -8.76 -12.93 -2.23
CA MET A 87 -7.29 -12.92 -2.18
C MET A 87 -6.70 -13.66 -0.98
N ARG A 88 -7.40 -13.72 0.16
CA ARG A 88 -6.86 -14.28 1.42
C ARG A 88 -6.76 -15.82 1.45
N GLY A 89 -7.10 -16.51 0.35
CA GLY A 89 -7.10 -17.98 0.28
C GLY A 89 -6.64 -18.57 -1.05
N ARG A 90 -5.96 -17.79 -1.89
CA ARG A 90 -5.36 -18.25 -3.15
C ARG A 90 -3.85 -18.43 -3.01
#